data_AF-R6V342-F1
#
_entry.id   AF-R6V342-F1
#
_cell.length_a   1.000
_cell.length_b   1.000
_cell.length_c   1.000
_cell.angle_alpha   90.00
_cell.angle_beta   90.00
_cell.angle_gamma   90.00
#
_symmetry.space_group_name_H-M   'P 1'
#
loop_
_entity.id
_entity.type
_entity.pdbx_description
1 polymer ?
#
loop_
_entity_poly.entity_id
_entity_poly.type
_entity_poly.pdbx_seq_one_letter_code
_entity_poly.pdbx_strand_id
1 'polypeptide(L)'
;MIAMDEGASYLGEVALVPYTSPIRETGILFFNTLFDENAACHLALGRGFSNCLRDYEKFSLEETKEKGINDSVIHEDFMIGTADTSIVGVKKNGERVQIFKDGEWAF
;
A
#
# COMPACT_ATOMS: atom_id res chain seq x y z
N MET A 1 -15.76 -10.11 5.62
CA MET A 1 -14.76 -9.61 4.66
C MET A 1 -13.43 -10.29 4.87
N ILE A 2 -12.72 -10.06 5.98
CA ILE A 2 -11.39 -10.68 6.27
C ILE A 2 -11.33 -12.22 6.35
N ALA A 3 -12.48 -12.90 6.32
CA ALA A 3 -12.60 -14.36 6.34
C ALA A 3 -13.28 -14.90 5.07
N MET A 4 -13.34 -14.12 3.99
CA MET A 4 -13.97 -14.52 2.72
C MET A 4 -13.18 -15.60 1.97
N ASP A 5 -11.86 -15.55 2.07
CA ASP A 5 -10.93 -16.56 1.58
C ASP A 5 -9.61 -16.49 2.39
N GLU A 6 -8.65 -17.34 2.04
CA GLU A 6 -7.35 -17.42 2.72
C GLU A 6 -6.57 -16.10 2.63
N GLY A 7 -6.57 -15.45 1.46
CA GLY A 7 -5.82 -14.22 1.19
C GLY A 7 -6.44 -12.95 1.79
N ALA A 8 -7.73 -12.96 2.12
CA ALA A 8 -8.50 -11.80 2.59
C ALA A 8 -7.97 -11.15 3.89
N SER A 9 -7.14 -11.86 4.66
CA SER A 9 -6.53 -11.37 5.90
C SER A 9 -5.06 -10.96 5.75
N TYR A 10 -4.51 -11.07 4.53
CA TYR A 10 -3.14 -10.69 4.19
C TYR A 10 -3.11 -9.41 3.35
N LEU A 11 -1.97 -8.72 3.36
CA LEU A 11 -1.81 -7.45 2.63
C LEU A 11 -1.52 -7.70 1.15
N GLY A 12 -2.18 -6.90 0.29
CA GLY A 12 -1.97 -6.88 -1.16
C GLY A 12 -1.24 -5.63 -1.66
N GLU A 13 -1.28 -4.54 -0.89
CA GLU A 13 -0.73 -3.24 -1.30
C GLU A 13 -0.11 -2.46 -0.14
N VAL A 14 0.90 -1.67 -0.48
CA VAL A 14 1.44 -0.58 0.34
C VAL A 14 1.59 0.64 -0.57
N ALA A 15 0.93 1.74 -0.23
CA ALA A 15 1.00 2.99 -0.98
C ALA A 15 1.44 4.15 -0.09
N LEU A 16 2.30 5.00 -0.62
CA LEU A 16 2.88 6.13 0.10
C LEU A 16 2.37 7.45 -0.49
N VAL A 17 1.69 8.24 0.35
CA VAL A 17 1.17 9.56 0.00
C VAL A 17 1.66 10.56 1.05
N PRO A 18 2.39 11.62 0.65
CA PRO A 18 2.86 12.63 1.60
C PRO A 18 1.68 13.35 2.25
N TYR A 19 1.85 13.74 3.51
CA TYR A 19 0.79 14.38 4.29
C TYR A 19 0.35 15.71 3.67
N THR A 20 1.25 16.44 3.02
CA THR A 20 0.93 17.71 2.34
C THR A 20 0.40 17.53 0.90
N SER A 21 -0.20 16.38 0.57
CA SER A 21 -0.82 16.16 -0.74
C SER A 21 -2.00 17.13 -1.00
N PRO A 22 -2.25 17.54 -2.26
CA PRO A 22 -3.33 18.48 -2.57
C PRO A 22 -4.73 18.02 -2.12
N ILE A 23 -5.00 16.71 -2.16
CA ILE A 23 -6.30 16.17 -1.73
C ILE A 23 -6.42 16.24 -0.22
N ARG A 24 -5.37 15.87 0.53
CA ARG A 24 -5.33 16.05 1.99
C ARG A 24 -5.57 17.51 2.36
N GLU A 25 -4.88 18.45 1.73
CA GLU A 25 -4.95 19.89 2.05
C GLU A 25 -6.37 20.48 1.92
N THR A 26 -7.29 19.81 1.22
CA THR A 26 -8.71 20.22 1.21
C THR A 26 -9.36 20.12 2.60
N GLY A 27 -8.83 19.27 3.49
CA GLY A 27 -9.39 19.01 4.82
C GLY A 27 -10.73 18.27 4.79
N ILE A 28 -11.10 17.66 3.66
CA ILE A 28 -12.36 16.95 3.46
C ILE A 28 -12.15 15.46 3.68
N LEU A 29 -13.07 14.84 4.43
CA LEU A 29 -13.25 13.39 4.43
C LEU A 29 -14.29 13.04 3.37
N PHE A 30 -13.88 12.35 2.32
CA PHE A 30 -14.73 12.14 1.14
C PHE A 30 -15.67 10.95 1.27
N PHE A 31 -15.41 10.02 2.21
CA PHE A 31 -16.11 8.74 2.31
C PHE A 31 -16.10 7.98 0.97
N ASN A 32 -14.97 8.06 0.28
CA ASN A 32 -14.79 7.48 -1.03
C ASN A 32 -13.33 7.06 -1.18
N THR A 33 -13.12 5.76 -1.41
CA THR A 33 -11.78 5.15 -1.49
C THR A 33 -10.86 5.92 -2.42
N LEU A 34 -11.29 6.22 -3.65
CA LEU A 34 -10.45 6.90 -4.63
C LEU A 34 -9.92 8.26 -4.14
N PHE A 35 -10.73 9.03 -3.42
CA PHE A 35 -10.25 10.31 -2.88
C PHE A 35 -9.43 10.13 -1.60
N ASP A 36 -9.93 9.33 -0.66
CA ASP A 36 -9.31 9.20 0.66
C ASP A 36 -7.97 8.45 0.59
N GLU A 37 -7.80 7.46 -0.30
CA GLU A 37 -6.53 6.75 -0.55
C GLU A 37 -5.46 7.71 -1.12
N ASN A 38 -5.87 8.73 -1.87
CA ASN A 38 -4.95 9.73 -2.43
C ASN A 38 -4.73 10.92 -1.46
N ALA A 39 -5.28 10.85 -0.25
CA ALA A 39 -5.09 11.83 0.83
C ALA A 39 -4.15 11.34 1.94
N ALA A 40 -3.85 10.04 2.02
CA ALA A 40 -3.01 9.47 3.08
C ALA A 40 -2.38 8.15 2.62
N CYS A 41 -1.21 7.79 3.17
CA CYS A 41 -0.69 6.43 2.99
C CYS A 41 -1.75 5.40 3.34
N HIS A 42 -1.83 4.31 2.58
CA HIS A 42 -2.79 3.24 2.80
C HIS A 42 -2.16 1.87 2.59
N LEU A 43 -2.88 0.88 3.09
CA LEU A 43 -2.63 -0.53 2.87
C LEU A 43 -3.91 -1.17 2.32
N ALA A 44 -3.77 -2.20 1.48
CA ALA A 44 -4.92 -3.01 1.06
C ALA A 44 -4.87 -4.39 1.69
N LEU A 45 -6.02 -4.86 2.20
CA LEU A 45 -6.23 -6.29 2.48
C LEU A 45 -6.70 -7.00 1.22
N GLY A 46 -6.24 -8.25 1.04
CA GLY A 46 -6.61 -9.09 -0.09
C GLY A 46 -5.64 -8.96 -1.27
N ARG A 47 -6.19 -9.03 -2.48
CA ARG A 47 -5.46 -9.26 -3.73
C ARG A 47 -4.40 -8.19 -3.98
N GLY A 48 -3.16 -8.60 -4.27
CA GLY A 48 -2.13 -7.70 -4.77
C GLY A 48 -2.17 -7.56 -6.29
N PHE A 49 -1.58 -6.49 -6.81
CA PHE A 49 -1.49 -6.29 -8.26
C PHE A 49 -0.25 -6.96 -8.85
N SER A 50 -0.45 -7.83 -9.85
CA SER A 50 0.65 -8.56 -10.50
C SER A 50 1.66 -7.63 -11.17
N ASN A 51 1.22 -6.48 -11.67
CA ASN A 51 2.08 -5.47 -12.31
C ASN A 51 3.03 -4.75 -11.34
N CYS A 52 2.91 -4.96 -10.03
CA CYS A 52 3.93 -4.56 -9.05
C CYS A 52 5.17 -5.47 -9.08
N LEU A 53 5.08 -6.65 -9.73
CA LEU A 53 6.25 -7.46 -10.04
C LEU A 53 6.95 -6.94 -11.29
N ARG A 54 8.28 -6.92 -11.25
CA ARG A 54 9.10 -6.66 -12.43
C ARG A 54 8.89 -7.78 -13.47
N ASP A 55 8.72 -7.40 -14.73
CA ASP A 55 8.48 -8.30 -15.87
C ASP A 55 7.23 -9.20 -15.71
N TYR A 56 6.19 -8.70 -15.05
CA TYR A 56 4.98 -9.47 -14.72
C TYR A 56 4.30 -10.12 -15.92
N GLU A 57 4.42 -9.53 -17.10
CA GLU A 57 3.85 -10.03 -18.36
C GLU A 57 4.40 -11.39 -18.79
N LYS A 58 5.54 -11.82 -18.22
CA LYS A 58 6.16 -13.12 -18.48
C LYS A 58 5.63 -14.23 -17.57
N PHE A 59 4.83 -13.88 -16.56
CA PHE A 59 4.37 -14.82 -15.53
C PHE A 59 2.86 -15.07 -15.67
N SER A 60 2.48 -16.32 -15.47
CA SER A 60 1.09 -16.71 -15.18
C SER A 60 0.67 -16.23 -13.79
N LEU A 61 -0.64 -16.24 -13.52
CA LEU A 61 -1.17 -15.85 -12.20
C LEU A 61 -0.59 -16.70 -11.07
N GLU A 62 -0.48 -18.02 -11.26
CA GLU A 62 0.14 -18.92 -10.28
C GLU A 62 1.61 -18.56 -10.00
N GLU A 63 2.39 -18.26 -11.05
CA GLU A 63 3.79 -17.83 -10.88
C GLU A 63 3.90 -16.47 -10.15
N THR A 64 2.93 -15.56 -10.31
CA THR A 64 2.91 -14.30 -9.55
C THR A 64 2.62 -14.54 -8.07
N LYS A 65 1.75 -15.50 -7.74
CA LYS A 65 1.44 -15.93 -6.37
C LYS A 65 2.65 -16.55 -5.69
N GLU A 66 3.38 -17.43 -6.38
CA GLU A 66 4.64 -18.00 -5.88
C GLU A 66 5.73 -16.95 -5.63
N LYS A 67 5.66 -15.80 -6.31
CA LYS A 67 6.56 -14.65 -6.12
C LYS A 67 6.12 -13.72 -4.99
N GLY A 68 5.04 -14.03 -4.28
CA GLY A 68 4.58 -13.32 -3.09
C GLY A 68 3.48 -12.30 -3.33
N ILE A 69 2.86 -12.26 -4.52
CA ILE A 69 1.63 -11.49 -4.72
C ILE A 69 0.47 -12.22 -4.04
N ASN A 70 -0.22 -11.52 -3.15
CA ASN A 70 -1.37 -12.09 -2.46
C ASN A 70 -2.55 -12.30 -3.41
N ASP A 71 -3.29 -13.39 -3.22
CA ASP A 71 -4.41 -13.80 -4.06
C ASP A 71 -5.68 -13.89 -3.21
N SER A 72 -6.71 -13.14 -3.59
CA SER A 72 -7.98 -13.03 -2.85
C SER A 72 -9.08 -12.49 -3.76
N VAL A 73 -10.33 -12.70 -3.37
CA VAL A 73 -11.50 -12.13 -4.08
C VAL A 73 -11.75 -10.67 -3.70
N ILE A 74 -11.16 -10.19 -2.61
CA ILE A 74 -11.29 -8.80 -2.15
C ILE A 74 -10.01 -8.01 -2.44
N HIS A 75 -10.15 -6.68 -2.49
CA HIS A 75 -9.06 -5.73 -2.42
C HIS A 75 -9.62 -4.49 -1.71
N GLU A 76 -9.21 -4.27 -0.48
CA GLU A 76 -9.88 -3.33 0.43
C GLU A 76 -8.85 -2.39 1.06
N ASP A 77 -8.77 -1.19 0.51
CA ASP A 77 -7.90 -0.12 0.98
C ASP A 77 -8.39 0.49 2.28
N PHE A 78 -7.45 0.70 3.19
CA PHE A 78 -7.67 1.47 4.41
C PHE A 78 -6.48 2.39 4.69
N MET A 79 -6.81 3.64 5.00
CA MET A 79 -5.85 4.71 5.16
C MET A 79 -5.24 4.69 6.57
N ILE A 80 -3.92 4.90 6.63
CA ILE A 80 -3.13 4.88 7.86
C ILE A 80 -2.21 6.11 8.01
N GLY A 81 -2.04 6.91 6.95
CA GLY A 81 -1.14 8.05 6.93
C GLY A 81 -1.61 9.24 7.78
N THR A 82 -0.67 9.88 8.46
CA THR A 82 -0.86 10.99 9.41
C THR A 82 0.33 11.95 9.37
N ALA A 83 0.20 13.12 10.01
CA ALA A 83 1.26 14.13 10.11
C ALA A 83 2.54 13.63 10.81
N ASP A 84 2.43 12.60 11.65
CA ASP A 84 3.53 12.01 12.41
C ASP A 84 3.98 10.66 11.83
N THR A 85 3.47 10.28 10.66
CA THR A 85 3.87 9.04 9.98
C THR A 85 5.37 9.04 9.70
N SER A 86 6.05 7.99 10.16
CA SER A 86 7.47 7.76 9.87
C SER A 86 7.68 6.37 9.29
N ILE A 87 8.32 6.32 8.13
CA ILE A 87 8.54 5.09 7.36
C ILE A 87 10.03 4.90 7.15
N VAL A 88 10.52 3.72 7.53
CA VAL A 88 11.93 3.33 7.38
C VAL A 88 11.99 2.12 6.45
N GLY A 89 12.67 2.27 5.32
CA GLY A 89 13.03 1.16 4.44
C GLY A 89 14.18 0.36 5.03
N VAL A 90 14.10 -0.97 4.95
CA VAL A 90 15.17 -1.87 5.39
C VAL A 90 15.74 -2.59 4.18
N LYS A 91 17.02 -2.34 3.88
CA LYS A 91 17.73 -3.01 2.79
C LYS A 91 18.04 -4.47 3.16
N LYS A 92 18.37 -5.29 2.16
CA LYS A 92 18.74 -6.71 2.36
C LYS A 92 19.94 -6.92 3.29
N ASN A 93 20.86 -5.96 3.37
CA ASN A 93 22.01 -5.97 4.27
C ASN A 93 21.69 -5.48 5.69
N GLY A 94 20.43 -5.15 5.99
CA GLY A 94 19.98 -4.61 7.28
C GLY A 94 20.13 -3.09 7.43
N GLU A 95 20.72 -2.40 6.46
CA GLU A 95 20.82 -0.94 6.47
C GLU A 95 19.43 -0.30 6.44
N ARG A 96 19.23 0.71 7.28
CA ARG A 96 17.95 1.42 7.44
C ARG A 96 18.02 2.77 6.74
N VAL A 97 17.04 3.06 5.89
CA VAL A 97 16.92 4.33 5.16
C VAL A 97 15.61 4.98 5.56
N GLN A 98 15.65 6.22 6.04
CA GLN A 98 14.44 7.00 6.29
C GLN A 98 13.77 7.32 4.95
N ILE A 99 12.52 6.90 4.79
CA ILE A 99 11.70 7.19 3.59
C ILE A 99 10.75 8.33 3.89
N PHE A 100 9.98 8.22 4.98
CA PHE A 100 9.14 9.30 5.49
C PHE A 100 9.56 9.75 6.89
N LYS A 101 9.56 11.05 7.14
CA LYS A 101 9.72 11.66 8.46
C LYS A 101 8.62 12.71 8.61
N ASP A 102 7.87 12.65 9.71
CA ASP A 102 6.79 13.62 10.02
C ASP A 102 5.82 13.79 8.83
N GLY A 103 5.37 12.65 8.27
CA GLY A 103 4.41 12.60 7.17
C GLY A 103 4.96 12.93 5.78
N GLU A 104 6.24 13.28 5.66
CA GLU A 104 6.85 13.78 4.43
C GLU A 104 8.03 12.95 3.94
N TRP A 105 8.34 13.04 2.64
CA TRP A 105 9.55 12.46 2.08
C TRP A 105 10.80 13.00 2.80
N ALA A 106 11.69 12.10 3.19
CA ALA A 106 12.87 12.46 3.98
C ALA A 106 14.04 13.03 3.15
N PHE A 107 13.90 13.15 1.82
CA PHE A 107 14.94 13.58 0.87
C PHE A 107 14.37 14.42 -0.26
#